data_AF-A0A2T3HY40-F1
#
_entry.id   AF-A0A2T3HY40-F1
#
_cell.length_a   1.000
_cell.length_b   1.000
_cell.length_c   1.000
_cell.angle_alpha   90.00
_cell.angle_beta   90.00
_cell.angle_gamma   90.00
#
_symmetry.space_group_name_H-M   'P 1'
#
loop_
_entity.id
_entity.type
_entity.pdbx_description
1 polymer ?
#
loop_
_entity_poly.entity_id
_entity_poly.type
_entity_poly.pdbx_seq_one_letter_code
_entity_poly.pdbx_strand_id
1 'polypeptide(L)'
;MTEEYKKGIWFAYIASFLTPFTLLLSGIIAIIYAGYKLDKGTDEVTYSHYYTIIRSFFLFLTFFVVLGVSAATTTGMIAGAEYWVHSDILANILNVLPFIGGAIAIVAIVVWFAKIINGMRLLSQNQAVKL
;
A
#
# COMPACT_ATOMS: atom_id res chain seq x y z
N MET A 1 -8.71 3.91 -25.79
CA MET A 1 -8.93 4.71 -24.57
C MET A 1 -9.13 6.17 -24.93
N THR A 2 -10.19 6.81 -24.43
CA THR A 2 -10.42 8.26 -24.62
C THR A 2 -9.54 9.07 -23.65
N GLU A 3 -9.28 10.34 -23.98
CA GLU A 3 -8.50 11.24 -23.11
C GLU A 3 -9.15 11.43 -21.72
N GLU A 4 -10.47 11.33 -21.63
CA GLU A 4 -11.19 11.40 -20.35
C GLU A 4 -10.85 10.20 -19.44
N TYR A 5 -10.85 8.98 -19.99
CA TYR A 5 -10.47 7.79 -19.22
C TYR A 5 -9.01 7.86 -18.79
N LYS A 6 -8.11 8.32 -19.67
CA LYS A 6 -6.68 8.47 -19.35
C LYS A 6 -6.44 9.44 -18.20
N LYS A 7 -7.12 10.60 -18.21
CA LYS A 7 -7.05 11.59 -17.11
C LYS A 7 -7.61 11.04 -15.80
N GLY A 8 -8.71 10.29 -15.85
CA GLY A 8 -9.30 9.65 -14.66
C GLY A 8 -8.38 8.60 -14.02
N ILE A 9 -7.78 7.73 -14.85
CA ILE A 9 -6.81 6.74 -14.36
C ILE A 9 -5.57 7.45 -13.80
N TRP A 10 -5.10 8.51 -14.45
CA TRP A 10 -3.95 9.29 -13.99
C TRP A 10 -4.21 9.95 -12.63
N PHE A 11 -5.39 10.53 -12.43
CA PHE A 11 -5.82 11.04 -11.13
C PHE A 11 -5.80 9.93 -10.05
N ALA A 12 -6.35 8.76 -10.35
CA ALA A 12 -6.38 7.63 -9.42
C ALA A 12 -4.97 7.13 -9.06
N TYR A 13 -4.03 7.15 -10.01
CA TYR A 13 -2.62 6.85 -9.74
C TYR A 13 -1.94 7.87 -8.84
N ILE A 14 -2.18 9.17 -9.05
CA ILE A 14 -1.62 10.23 -8.19
C ILE A 14 -2.18 10.14 -6.77
N ALA A 15 -3.49 9.94 -6.65
CA ALA A 15 -4.13 9.74 -5.36
C ALA A 15 -3.56 8.48 -4.65
N SER A 16 -3.30 7.41 -5.41
CA SER A 16 -2.65 6.19 -4.89
C SER A 16 -1.17 6.39 -4.54
N PHE A 17 -0.47 7.29 -5.24
CA PHE A 17 0.91 7.68 -4.94
C PHE A 17 0.98 8.47 -3.63
N LEU A 18 0.01 9.35 -3.38
CA LEU A 18 -0.04 10.17 -2.16
C LEU A 18 -0.44 9.38 -0.90
N THR A 19 -0.84 8.12 -1.05
CA THR A 19 -1.38 7.27 0.03
C THR A 19 -0.51 7.21 1.29
N PRO A 20 0.83 7.02 1.21
CA PRO A 20 1.68 7.00 2.41
C PRO A 20 1.78 8.36 3.11
N PHE A 21 1.62 9.47 2.37
CA PHE A 21 1.79 10.83 2.89
C PHE A 21 0.52 11.40 3.51
N THR A 22 -0.65 10.89 3.12
CA THR A 22 -1.95 11.39 3.60
C THR A 22 -2.62 10.43 4.59
N LEU A 23 -1.86 9.57 5.26
CA LEU A 23 -2.42 8.55 6.16
C LEU A 23 -3.56 7.75 5.51
N LEU A 24 -3.32 7.26 4.28
CA LEU A 24 -4.26 6.47 3.47
C LEU A 24 -5.46 7.21 2.87
N LEU A 25 -5.76 8.44 3.30
CA LEU A 25 -6.96 9.17 2.86
C LEU A 25 -7.04 9.32 1.32
N SER A 26 -5.93 9.70 0.68
CA SER A 26 -5.85 9.82 -0.78
C SER A 26 -6.04 8.47 -1.49
N GLY A 27 -5.54 7.37 -0.92
CA GLY A 27 -5.75 6.02 -1.44
C GLY A 27 -7.20 5.57 -1.35
N ILE A 28 -7.89 5.91 -0.27
CA ILE A 28 -9.33 5.66 -0.10
C ILE A 28 -10.13 6.40 -1.19
N ILE A 29 -9.80 7.67 -1.45
CA ILE A 29 -10.41 8.45 -2.53
C ILE A 29 -10.13 7.78 -3.89
N ALA A 30 -8.90 7.31 -4.12
CA ALA A 30 -8.52 6.64 -5.35
C ALA A 30 -9.35 5.36 -5.61
N ILE A 31 -9.54 4.51 -4.59
CA ILE A 31 -10.31 3.26 -4.75
C ILE A 31 -11.81 3.53 -4.92
N ILE A 32 -12.37 4.53 -4.25
CA ILE A 32 -13.79 4.91 -4.42
C ILE A 32 -13.99 5.41 -5.85
N TYR A 33 -13.11 6.28 -6.32
CA TYR A 33 -13.14 6.79 -7.69
C TYR A 33 -13.00 5.65 -8.73
N ALA A 34 -12.02 4.77 -8.53
CA ALA A 34 -11.79 3.62 -9.40
C ALA A 34 -12.99 2.66 -9.43
N GLY A 35 -13.56 2.34 -8.26
CA GLY A 35 -14.74 1.49 -8.14
C GLY A 35 -15.96 2.08 -8.84
N TYR A 36 -16.22 3.38 -8.63
CA TYR A 36 -17.30 4.10 -9.33
C TYR A 36 -17.12 4.11 -10.85
N LYS A 37 -15.90 4.26 -11.35
CA LYS A 37 -15.63 4.21 -12.79
C LYS A 37 -15.77 2.81 -13.37
N LEU A 38 -15.37 1.77 -12.63
CA LEU A 38 -15.57 0.37 -13.03
C LEU A 38 -17.05 0.01 -13.16
N ASP A 39 -17.89 0.44 -12.22
CA ASP A 39 -19.33 0.19 -12.21
C ASP A 39 -20.05 0.78 -13.44
N LYS A 40 -19.56 1.91 -13.95
CA LYS A 40 -20.11 2.59 -15.13
C LYS A 40 -19.77 1.95 -16.48
N GLY A 41 -19.04 0.83 -16.49
CA GLY A 41 -18.57 0.17 -17.71
C GLY A 41 -17.30 0.84 -18.26
N THR A 42 -16.26 0.04 -18.45
CA THR A 42 -14.93 0.48 -18.92
C THR A 42 -14.39 -0.49 -19.97
N ASP A 43 -13.56 0.01 -20.90
CA ASP A 43 -12.80 -0.84 -21.82
C ASP A 43 -11.76 -1.68 -21.06
N GLU A 44 -11.35 -2.82 -21.62
CA GLU A 44 -10.45 -3.80 -20.97
C GLU A 44 -9.16 -3.16 -20.40
N VAL A 45 -8.60 -2.18 -21.11
CA VAL A 45 -7.39 -1.46 -20.68
C VAL A 45 -7.69 -0.64 -19.42
N THR A 46 -8.74 0.18 -19.45
CA THR A 46 -9.17 0.99 -18.30
C THR A 46 -9.55 0.13 -17.10
N TYR A 47 -10.23 -0.99 -17.34
CA TYR A 47 -10.56 -1.98 -16.33
C TYR A 47 -9.30 -2.49 -15.63
N SER A 48 -8.29 -2.91 -16.40
CA SER A 48 -7.05 -3.45 -15.86
C SER A 48 -6.32 -2.46 -14.93
N HIS A 49 -6.33 -1.17 -15.26
CA HIS A 49 -5.70 -0.13 -14.46
C HIS A 49 -6.45 0.13 -13.15
N TYR A 50 -7.77 0.38 -13.22
CA TYR A 50 -8.58 0.63 -12.02
C TYR A 50 -8.59 -0.57 -11.07
N TYR A 51 -8.72 -1.78 -11.61
CA TYR A 51 -8.63 -2.98 -10.81
C TYR A 51 -7.24 -3.14 -10.16
N THR A 52 -6.17 -2.89 -10.91
CA THR A 52 -4.81 -2.92 -10.36
C THR A 52 -4.63 -1.92 -9.23
N ILE A 53 -5.16 -0.71 -9.36
CA ILE A 53 -5.12 0.33 -8.32
C ILE A 53 -5.81 -0.18 -7.05
N ILE A 54 -7.04 -0.68 -7.17
CA ILE A 54 -7.83 -1.22 -6.05
C ILE A 54 -7.10 -2.40 -5.39
N ARG A 55 -6.72 -3.41 -6.17
CA ARG A 55 -6.03 -4.61 -5.68
C ARG A 55 -4.74 -4.24 -4.97
N SER A 56 -3.96 -3.35 -5.56
CA SER A 56 -2.72 -2.90 -4.95
C SER A 56 -3.03 -2.24 -3.60
N PHE A 57 -4.02 -1.35 -3.53
CA PHE A 57 -4.32 -0.62 -2.30
C PHE A 57 -4.64 -1.57 -1.15
N PHE A 58 -5.47 -2.59 -1.40
CA PHE A 58 -5.77 -3.60 -0.40
C PHE A 58 -4.56 -4.44 0.00
N LEU A 59 -3.70 -4.85 -0.95
CA LEU A 59 -2.47 -5.57 -0.63
C LEU A 59 -1.54 -4.74 0.28
N PHE A 60 -1.41 -3.45 -0.02
CA PHE A 60 -0.63 -2.52 0.80
C PHE A 60 -1.24 -2.33 2.18
N LEU A 61 -2.55 -2.08 2.25
CA LEU A 61 -3.28 -1.95 3.51
C LEU A 61 -3.13 -3.20 4.38
N THR A 62 -3.40 -4.38 3.82
CA THR A 62 -3.28 -5.66 4.54
C THR A 62 -1.85 -5.87 5.03
N PHE A 63 -0.85 -5.60 4.21
CA PHE A 63 0.55 -5.72 4.63
C PHE A 63 0.87 -4.83 5.84
N PHE A 64 0.46 -3.56 5.81
CA PHE A 64 0.72 -2.63 6.92
C PHE A 64 -0.06 -2.99 8.18
N VAL A 65 -1.31 -3.43 8.04
CA VAL A 65 -2.11 -3.90 9.17
C VAL A 65 -1.46 -5.13 9.82
N VAL A 66 -1.06 -6.12 9.02
CA VAL A 66 -0.38 -7.33 9.51
C VAL A 66 0.94 -6.96 10.18
N LEU A 67 1.78 -6.14 9.54
CA LEU A 67 3.04 -5.69 10.11
C LEU A 67 2.85 -4.97 11.44
N GLY A 68 1.86 -4.07 11.53
CA GLY A 68 1.53 -3.32 12.74
C GLY A 68 1.05 -4.23 13.87
N VAL A 69 0.12 -5.14 13.59
CA VAL A 69 -0.38 -6.11 14.58
C VAL A 69 0.73 -7.05 15.04
N SER A 70 1.57 -7.54 14.13
CA SER A 70 2.72 -8.38 14.48
C SER A 70 3.72 -7.62 15.36
N ALA A 71 4.08 -6.38 15.00
CA ALA A 71 4.99 -5.57 15.80
C ALA A 71 4.44 -5.30 17.21
N ALA A 72 3.15 -4.94 17.32
CA ALA A 72 2.49 -4.72 18.61
C ALA A 72 2.43 -6.01 19.45
N THR A 73 2.10 -7.14 18.83
CA THR A 73 2.04 -8.44 19.51
C THR A 73 3.41 -8.87 20.00
N THR A 74 4.44 -8.79 19.16
CA THR A 74 5.82 -9.13 19.55
C THR A 74 6.34 -8.21 20.65
N THR A 75 6.05 -6.90 20.58
CA THR A 75 6.40 -5.94 21.65
C THR A 75 5.73 -6.33 22.96
N GLY A 76 4.42 -6.63 22.94
CA GLY A 76 3.69 -7.04 24.14
C GLY A 76 4.19 -8.35 24.75
N MET A 77 4.52 -9.34 23.91
CA MET A 77 5.10 -10.62 24.38
C MET A 77 6.48 -10.42 25.02
N ILE A 78 7.35 -9.62 24.40
CA ILE A 78 8.71 -9.37 24.91
C ILE A 78 8.65 -8.58 26.22
N ALA A 79 7.82 -7.52 26.30
CA ALA A 79 7.64 -6.76 27.52
C ALA A 79 7.07 -7.62 28.67
N GLY A 80 6.12 -8.51 28.36
CA GLY A 80 5.60 -9.49 29.31
C GLY A 80 6.67 -10.47 29.78
N ALA A 81 7.52 -10.97 28.89
CA ALA A 81 8.62 -11.87 29.24
C ALA A 81 9.72 -11.18 30.04
N GLU A 82 10.04 -9.92 29.72
CA GLU A 82 11.00 -9.10 30.47
C GLU A 82 10.56 -8.90 31.93
N TYR A 83 9.26 -8.65 32.15
CA TYR A 83 8.70 -8.53 33.50
C TYR A 83 8.97 -9.75 34.39
N TRP A 84 9.02 -10.96 33.82
CA TRP A 84 9.28 -12.19 34.60
C TRP A 84 10.77 -12.52 34.70
N VAL A 85 11.53 -12.32 33.61
CA VAL A 85 12.90 -12.84 33.49
C VAL A 85 13.97 -11.79 33.81
N HIS A 86 13.64 -10.49 33.79
CA HIS A 86 14.55 -9.37 34.08
C HIS A 86 15.91 -9.51 33.36
N SER A 87 15.88 -9.69 32.04
CA SER A 87 17.07 -9.94 31.24
C SER A 87 17.37 -8.77 30.30
N ASP A 88 18.62 -8.31 30.34
CA ASP A 88 19.15 -7.25 29.47
C ASP A 88 18.98 -7.56 27.97
N ILE A 89 18.90 -8.85 27.61
CA ILE A 89 18.72 -9.30 26.22
C ILE A 89 17.31 -8.92 25.72
N LEU A 90 16.27 -9.13 26.54
CA LEU A 90 14.90 -8.79 26.15
C LEU A 90 14.70 -7.28 26.01
N ALA A 91 15.27 -6.50 26.93
CA ALA A 91 15.27 -5.03 26.88
C ALA A 91 15.91 -4.52 25.58
N ASN A 92 17.02 -5.12 25.15
CA ASN A 92 17.72 -4.71 23.94
C ASN A 92 16.93 -5.05 22.67
N ILE A 93 16.28 -6.23 22.63
CA ILE A 93 15.41 -6.62 21.50
C ILE A 93 14.20 -5.67 21.41
N LEU A 94 13.60 -5.30 22.55
CA LEU A 94 12.45 -4.38 22.59
C LEU A 94 12.79 -3.02 21.97
N ASN A 95 14.00 -2.52 22.21
CA ASN A 95 14.49 -1.27 21.62
C ASN A 95 14.77 -1.38 20.11
N VAL A 96 15.16 -2.55 19.62
CA VAL A 96 15.49 -2.77 18.18
C VAL A 96 14.24 -3.03 17.33
N LEU A 97 13.18 -3.59 17.92
CA LEU A 97 11.97 -4.01 17.19
C LEU A 97 11.33 -2.91 16.31
N PRO A 98 11.17 -1.66 16.80
CA PRO A 98 10.60 -0.58 15.99
C PRO A 98 11.44 -0.26 14.75
N PHE A 99 12.76 -0.39 14.84
CA PHE A 99 13.66 -0.14 13.71
C PHE A 99 13.57 -1.23 12.64
N ILE A 100 13.43 -2.50 13.04
CA ILE A 100 13.21 -3.61 12.10
C ILE A 100 11.86 -3.43 11.38
N GLY A 101 10.80 -3.16 12.14
CA GLY A 101 9.48 -2.87 11.55
C GLY A 101 9.51 -1.67 10.60
N GLY A 102 10.20 -0.60 11.00
CA GLY A 102 10.42 0.58 10.17
C GLY A 102 11.17 0.27 8.87
N ALA A 103 12.24 -0.52 8.92
CA ALA A 103 13.00 -0.92 7.75
C ALA A 103 12.13 -1.72 6.75
N ILE A 104 11.35 -2.68 7.25
CA ILE A 104 10.42 -3.48 6.44
C ILE A 104 9.35 -2.58 5.80
N ALA A 105 8.80 -1.64 6.57
CA ALA A 105 7.81 -0.67 6.08
C ALA A 105 8.37 0.21 4.97
N ILE A 106 9.61 0.71 5.10
CA ILE A 106 10.27 1.52 4.07
C ILE A 106 10.41 0.73 2.78
N VAL A 107 10.87 -0.53 2.85
CA VAL A 107 11.00 -1.39 1.66
C VAL A 107 9.64 -1.58 0.99
N ALA A 108 8.58 -1.83 1.76
CA ALA A 108 7.24 -1.98 1.22
C ALA A 108 6.72 -0.70 0.52
N ILE A 109 7.00 0.47 1.08
CA ILE A 109 6.68 1.77 0.46
C ILE A 109 7.44 1.96 -0.86
N VAL A 110 8.71 1.58 -0.92
CA VAL A 110 9.50 1.65 -2.16
C VAL A 110 8.93 0.71 -3.22
N VAL A 111 8.59 -0.54 -2.85
CA VAL A 111 7.96 -1.50 -3.76
C VAL A 111 6.60 -1.00 -4.24
N TRP A 112 5.82 -0.37 -3.36
CA TRP A 112 4.56 0.29 -3.69
C TRP A 112 4.74 1.37 -4.76
N PHE A 113 5.69 2.29 -4.55
CA PHE A 113 5.99 3.34 -5.52
C PHE A 113 6.43 2.78 -6.87
N ALA A 114 7.30 1.78 -6.87
CA ALA A 114 7.72 1.12 -8.11
C ALA A 114 6.52 0.54 -8.87
N LYS A 115 5.55 -0.06 -8.16
CA LYS A 115 4.32 -0.60 -8.77
C LYS A 115 3.44 0.50 -9.38
N ILE A 116 3.26 1.61 -8.67
CA ILE A 116 2.47 2.76 -9.15
C ILE A 116 3.12 3.42 -10.36
N ILE A 117 4.44 3.65 -10.33
CA ILE A 117 5.20 4.21 -11.45
C ILE A 117 5.14 3.31 -12.68
N ASN A 118 5.29 1.99 -12.50
CA ASN A 118 5.13 1.03 -13.60
C ASN A 118 3.71 1.06 -14.19
N GLY A 119 2.68 1.18 -13.36
CA GLY A 119 1.29 1.34 -13.81
C GLY A 119 1.08 2.62 -14.64
N MET A 120 1.63 3.75 -14.19
CA MET A 120 1.59 5.01 -14.95
C MET A 120 2.36 4.93 -16.28
N ARG A 121 3.48 4.20 -16.32
CA ARG A 121 4.25 3.98 -17.56
C ARG A 121 3.45 3.14 -18.57
N LEU A 122 2.76 2.10 -18.12
CA LEU A 122 1.90 1.30 -18.99
C LEU A 122 0.71 2.13 -19.50
N LEU A 123 0.15 3.00 -18.65
CA LEU A 123 -0.91 3.93 -19.05
C LEU A 123 -0.45 4.92 -20.13
N SER A 124 0.78 5.43 -20.04
CA SER A 124 1.31 6.35 -21.06
C SER A 124 1.45 5.66 -22.43
N GLN A 125 1.72 4.36 -22.43
CA GLN A 125 1.80 3.49 -23.60
C GLN A 125 0.44 2.93 -24.06
N ASN A 126 -0.67 3.30 -23.40
CA ASN A 126 -2.02 2.75 -23.60
C ASN A 126 -2.06 1.21 -23.53
N GLN A 127 -1.20 0.60 -22.70
CA GLN A 127 -1.12 -0.84 -22.52
C GLN A 127 -1.86 -1.28 -21.26
N ALA A 128 -2.57 -2.41 -21.35
CA ALA A 128 -3.20 -3.01 -20.18
C ALA A 128 -2.16 -3.47 -19.16
N VAL A 129 -2.53 -3.41 -17.88
CA VAL A 129 -1.72 -4.01 -16.82
C VAL A 129 -2.01 -5.50 -16.77
N LYS A 130 -0.97 -6.33 -16.73
CA LYS A 130 -1.14 -7.76 -16.41
C LYS A 130 -1.72 -7.91 -15.01
N LEU A 131 -2.93 -8.44 -14.95
CA LEU A 131 -3.68 -8.74 -13.74
C LEU A 131 -3.07 -9.94 -13.01
#